data_AF-A0A6G1X6B0-F1
#
_entry.id   AF-A0A6G1X6B0-F1
#
_cell.length_a   1.000
_cell.length_b   1.000
_cell.length_c   1.000
_cell.angle_alpha   90.00
_cell.angle_beta   90.00
_cell.angle_gamma   90.00
#
_symmetry.space_group_name_H-M   'P 1'
#
loop_
_entity.id
_entity.type
_entity.pdbx_description
1 polymer ?
#
loop_
_entity_poly.entity_id
_entity_poly.type
_entity_poly.pdbx_seq_one_letter_code
_entity_poly.pdbx_strand_id
1 'polypeptide(L)' 'MTRWYQYFKEFFKVFFIFVVCTFFFYFGLRMMHEEYENFHRYNQPEGNAVKVFELEDSNWLDRVSIFFRLGE' A
#
# COMPACT_ATOMS: atom_id res chain seq x y z
N MET A 1 2.11 30.29 -30.67
CA MET A 1 2.66 28.91 -30.57
C MET A 1 3.66 28.72 -29.43
N THR A 2 4.49 29.71 -29.07
CA THR A 2 5.55 29.55 -28.04
C THR A 2 5.07 29.54 -26.58
N ARG A 3 3.91 30.12 -26.27
CA ARG A 3 3.34 30.14 -24.90
C ARG A 3 3.03 28.74 -24.37
N TRP A 4 2.51 27.85 -25.21
CA TRP A 4 2.20 26.48 -24.81
C TRP A 4 3.46 25.68 -24.44
N TYR A 5 4.57 25.93 -25.15
CA TYR A 5 5.86 25.34 -24.84
C TYR A 5 6.42 25.78 -23.49
N GLN A 6 6.16 27.02 -23.07
CA GLN A 6 6.61 27.48 -21.75
C GLN A 6 5.88 26.76 -20.62
N TYR A 7 4.55 26.61 -20.70
CA TYR A 7 3.79 25.85 -19.71
C TYR A 7 4.22 24.38 -19.66
N PHE A 8 4.51 23.78 -20.81
CA PHE A 8 5.00 22.40 -20.88
C PHE A 8 6.37 22.25 -20.19
N LYS A 9 7.26 23.23 -20.38
CA LYS A 9 8.59 23.25 -19.74
C LYS A 9 8.49 23.42 -18.21
N GLU A 10 7.59 24.28 -17.74
CA GLU A 10 7.36 24.46 -16.31
C GLU A 10 6.75 23.21 -15.67
N PHE A 11 5.76 22.60 -16.32
CA PHE A 11 5.18 21.33 -15.88
C PHE A 11 6.24 20.23 -15.77
N PHE A 12 7.08 20.09 -16.80
CA PHE A 12 8.13 19.06 -16.80
C PHE A 12 9.17 19.30 -15.70
N LYS A 13 9.50 20.56 -15.38
CA LYS A 13 10.38 20.90 -14.27
C LYS A 13 9.80 20.46 -12.92
N VAL A 14 8.53 20.73 -12.68
CA VAL A 14 7.85 20.32 -11.44
C VAL A 14 7.67 18.81 -11.38
N PHE A 15 7.30 18.19 -12.50
CA PHE A 15 7.18 16.73 -12.63
C PHE A 15 8.49 16.03 -12.29
N PHE A 16 9.63 16.52 -12.79
CA PHE A 16 10.93 15.94 -12.49
C PHE A 16 11.27 16.01 -10.99
N ILE A 17 11.00 17.15 -10.34
CA ILE A 17 11.18 17.32 -8.89
C ILE A 17 10.27 16.35 -8.12
N PHE A 18 9.01 16.23 -8.54
CA PHE A 18 8.07 15.29 -7.94
C PHE A 18 8.56 13.85 -8.03
N VAL A 19 8.98 13.41 -9.22
CA VAL A 19 9.49 12.05 -9.45
C VAL A 19 10.72 11.75 -8.60
N VAL A 20 11.69 12.68 -8.54
CA VAL A 20 12.88 12.53 -7.68
C VAL A 20 12.48 12.42 -6.21
N CYS A 21 11.54 13.25 -5.76
CA CYS A 21 10.99 13.19 -4.41
C CYS A 21 10.31 11.83 -4.13
N THR A 22 9.48 11.33 -5.05
CA THR A 22 8.83 10.02 -4.94
C THR A 22 9.85 8.90 -4.81
N PHE A 23 10.91 8.90 -5.63
CA PHE A 23 11.97 7.91 -5.52
C PHE A 23 12.71 8.00 -4.19
N PHE A 24 13.06 9.21 -3.75
CA PHE A 24 13.72 9.42 -2.46
C PHE A 24 12.89 8.84 -1.30
N PHE A 25 11.58 9.12 -1.29
CA PHE A 25 10.66 8.56 -0.31
C PHE A 25 10.52 7.04 -0.42
N TYR A 26 10.41 6.49 -1.64
CA TYR A 26 10.34 5.04 -1.85
C TYR A 26 11.56 4.32 -1.28
N PHE A 27 12.77 4.81 -1.57
CA PHE A 27 13.99 4.23 -1.03
C PHE A 27 14.11 4.45 0.48
N GLY A 28 13.73 5.61 1.00
CA GLY A 28 13.70 5.87 2.45
C GLY A 28 12.74 4.93 3.19
N LEU A 29 11.53 4.73 2.66
CA LEU A 29 10.57 3.78 3.21
C LEU A 29 11.06 2.34 3.10
N ARG A 30 11.69 1.97 1.97
CA ARG A 30 12.25 0.64 1.78
C ARG A 30 13.38 0.34 2.77
N MET A 31 14.27 1.30 3.01
CA MET A 31 15.32 1.19 4.03
C MET A 31 14.72 1.00 5.42
N MET A 32 13.69 1.79 5.76
CA MET A 32 12.97 1.64 7.04
C MET A 32 12.24 0.29 7.14
N HIS A 33 11.75 -0.25 6.03
CA HIS A 33 11.03 -1.53 6.00
C HIS A 33 11.97 -2.74 6.11
N GLU A 34 13.18 -2.68 5.54
CA GLU A 34 14.21 -3.72 5.71
C GLU A 34 14.60 -3.92 7.18
N GLU A 35 14.53 -2.87 8.00
CA GLU A 35 14.71 -2.96 9.46
C GLU A 35 13.55 -3.70 10.14
N TYR A 36 12.33 -3.58 9.60
CA TYR A 36 11.10 -4.14 10.18
C TYR A 36 10.95 -5.65 9.92
N GLU A 37 11.32 -6.12 8.72
CA GLU A 37 11.36 -7.55 8.37
C GLU A 37 12.33 -8.35 9.26
N ASN A 38 13.40 -7.72 9.73
CA ASN A 38 14.36 -8.36 10.64
C ASN A 38 13.89 -8.40 12.11
N PHE A 39 12.90 -7.60 12.50
CA PHE A 39 12.62 -7.40 13.92
C PHE A 39 11.59 -8.36 14.53
N HIS A 40 10.65 -8.96 13.79
CA HIS A 40 9.75 -9.96 14.37
C HIS A 40 9.28 -11.00 13.35
N ARG A 41 10.09 -12.05 13.14
CA ARG A 41 9.52 -13.34 12.78
C ARG A 41 8.74 -13.80 14.00
N TYR A 42 7.44 -13.50 14.03
CA TYR A 42 6.53 -14.03 15.05
C TYR A 42 6.81 -15.52 15.19
N ASN A 43 7.17 -15.97 16.40
CA ASN A 43 7.23 -17.39 16.69
C ASN A 43 5.86 -17.95 16.31
N GLN A 44 5.86 -18.85 15.33
CA GLN A 44 4.63 -19.47 14.86
C GLN A 44 3.96 -20.11 16.08
N PRO A 45 2.68 -19.80 16.36
CA PRO A 45 2.06 -20.28 17.59
C PRO A 45 2.10 -21.81 17.61
N GLU A 46 2.75 -22.39 18.63
CA GLU A 46 2.67 -23.82 18.91
C GLU A 46 1.28 -24.12 19.46
N GLY A 47 0.33 -24.35 18.57
CA GLY A 47 -1.03 -24.73 18.91
C GLY A 47 -1.83 -24.96 17.64
N ASN A 48 -2.62 -26.05 17.61
CA ASN A 48 -3.50 -26.39 16.50
C ASN A 48 -4.41 -25.20 16.15
N ALA A 49 -3.99 -24.39 15.18
CA ALA A 49 -4.82 -23.33 14.62
C ALA A 49 -5.94 -24.00 13.84
N VAL A 50 -7.10 -24.15 14.48
CA VAL A 50 -8.32 -24.59 13.81
C VAL A 50 -8.65 -23.51 12.79
N LYS A 51 -8.52 -23.85 11.50
CA LYS A 51 -8.91 -23.00 10.38
C LYS A 51 -10.43 -22.94 10.32
N VAL A 52 -11.05 -22.04 11.10
CA VAL A 52 -12.51 -21.82 11.09
C VAL A 52 -12.88 -20.83 9.99
N PHE A 53 -12.59 -21.18 8.74
CA PHE A 53 -13.20 -20.51 7.59
C PHE A 53 -13.37 -21.54 6.47
N GLU A 54 -14.54 -22.17 6.44
CA GLU A 54 -15.06 -22.78 5.23
C GLU A 54 -15.47 -21.64 4.29
N LEU A 55 -14.74 -21.50 3.19
CA LEU A 55 -15.11 -20.65 2.07
C LEU A 55 -16.22 -21.35 1.30
N GLU A 56 -17.43 -21.31 1.85
CA GLU A 56 -18.62 -21.45 1.02
C GLU A 56 -18.83 -20.12 0.31
N ASP A 57 -18.97 -20.17 -1.02
CA ASP A 57 -19.07 -19.10 -2.03
C ASP A 57 -19.73 -17.79 -1.54
N SER A 58 -19.01 -17.04 -0.71
CA SER A 58 -19.53 -15.86 -0.05
C SER A 58 -19.17 -14.67 -0.93
N ASN A 59 -20.16 -14.32 -1.75
CA ASN A 59 -20.19 -13.16 -2.61
C ASN A 59 -19.55 -11.95 -1.90
N TRP A 60 -18.50 -11.41 -2.49
CA TRP A 60 -17.66 -10.36 -1.90
C TRP A 60 -18.45 -9.13 -1.41
N LEU A 61 -19.63 -8.89 -2.01
CA LEU A 61 -20.58 -7.85 -1.62
C LEU A 61 -21.20 -8.08 -0.23
N ASP A 62 -21.52 -9.33 0.11
CA ASP A 62 -22.11 -9.67 1.41
C ASP A 62 -21.09 -9.41 2.53
N ARG A 63 -19.80 -9.67 2.26
CA ARG A 63 -18.71 -9.40 3.21
C ARG A 63 -18.55 -7.90 3.52
N VAL A 64 -18.70 -7.04 2.50
CA VAL A 64 -18.68 -5.58 2.70
C VAL A 64 -19.87 -5.14 3.54
N SER A 65 -21.07 -5.67 3.27
CA SER A 65 -22.28 -5.31 4.03
C SER A 65 -22.20 -5.71 5.51
N ILE A 66 -21.60 -6.86 5.80
CA ILE A 66 -21.41 -7.38 7.15
C ILE A 66 -20.42 -6.49 7.93
N PHE A 67 -19.32 -6.07 7.29
CA PHE A 67 -18.34 -5.16 7.89
C PHE A 67 -19.00 -3.84 8.34
N PHE A 68 -19.84 -3.24 7.49
CA PHE A 68 -20.58 -2.02 7.83
C PHE A 68 -21.68 -2.20 8.90
N ARG A 69 -22.26 -3.41 9.03
CA ARG A 69 -23.31 -3.70 10.03
C ARG A 69 -22.75 -4.07 11.39
N LEU A 70 -21.66 -4.84 11.42
CA LEU A 70 -21.03 -5.28 12.67
C LEU A 70 -20.21 -4.16 13.32
N GLY A 71 -19.80 -3.16 12.56
CA GLY A 71 -19.18 -1.95 13.09
C GLY A 71 -17.91 -2.26 13.86
N GLU A 72 -16.83 -2.50 13.14
CA GLU A 72 -15.57 -1.84 13.53
C GLU A 72 -15.61 -0.40 13.00
#